data_AF-A0A941I2H9-F1
#
_entry.id   AF-A0A941I2H9-F1
#
_cell.length_a   1.000
_cell.length_b   1.000
_cell.length_c   1.000
_cell.angle_alpha   90.00
_cell.angle_beta   90.00
_cell.angle_gamma   90.00
#
_symmetry.space_group_name_H-M   'P 1'
#
loop_
_entity.id
_entity.type
_entity.pdbx_description
1 polymer ?
#
loop_
_entity_poly.entity_id
_entity_poly.type
_entity_poly.pdbx_seq_one_letter_code
_entity_poly.pdbx_strand_id
1 'polypeptide(L)'
;MKFLATTLTLLFPSMLVFADTTAFKCQENGKTVFSQHPCKSGTSTAIDIKTVAPSADEQLAAQKAHKQRVSAIGKLEKIRERDDAKHEAISRRAANKAAAARKRCEAQQLQTKWAKEDLKNTQPKGEMKAQQKLKRAQERADFVCKDT
;
A
#
# COMPACT_ATOMS: atom_id res chain seq x y z
N MET A 1 -49.80 -28.33 20.22
CA MET A 1 -49.05 -29.45 19.64
C MET A 1 -47.64 -28.97 19.36
N LYS A 2 -46.65 -29.47 20.12
CA LYS A 2 -45.24 -29.05 20.04
C LYS A 2 -44.50 -30.04 19.15
N PHE A 3 -44.06 -29.62 17.96
CA PHE A 3 -43.16 -30.42 17.13
C PHE A 3 -41.73 -30.01 17.44
N LEU A 4 -41.06 -30.86 18.21
CA LEU A 4 -39.61 -30.87 18.38
C LEU A 4 -38.98 -31.31 17.05
N ALA A 5 -38.37 -30.37 16.33
CA ALA A 5 -37.53 -30.68 15.18
C ALA A 5 -36.11 -30.96 15.68
N THR A 6 -35.81 -32.25 15.85
CA THR A 6 -34.47 -32.78 16.13
C THR A 6 -33.60 -32.64 14.87
N THR A 7 -32.66 -31.71 14.90
CA THR A 7 -31.61 -31.55 13.88
C THR A 7 -30.58 -32.67 14.04
N LEU A 8 -30.71 -33.69 13.19
CA LEU A 8 -29.75 -34.77 13.02
C LEU A 8 -28.46 -34.21 12.40
N THR A 9 -27.45 -33.92 13.22
CA THR A 9 -26.10 -33.55 12.79
C THR A 9 -25.40 -34.77 12.18
N LEU A 10 -25.41 -34.83 10.85
CA LEU A 10 -24.68 -35.81 10.06
C LEU A 10 -23.18 -35.46 10.09
N LEU A 11 -22.47 -36.10 11.01
CA LEU A 11 -21.02 -36.00 11.16
C LEU A 11 -20.37 -36.86 10.06
N PHE A 12 -20.10 -36.26 8.90
CA PHE A 12 -19.38 -36.89 7.80
C PHE A 12 -17.89 -36.89 8.13
N PRO A 13 -17.25 -38.04 8.38
CA PRO A 13 -15.81 -38.08 8.55
C PRO A 13 -15.19 -37.87 7.16
N SER A 14 -14.56 -36.72 6.94
CA SER A 14 -13.69 -36.52 5.79
C SER A 14 -12.53 -37.51 5.88
N MET A 15 -12.69 -38.68 5.26
CA MET A 15 -11.58 -39.58 4.98
C MET A 15 -10.57 -38.79 4.14
N LEU A 16 -9.38 -38.59 4.70
CA LEU A 16 -8.20 -38.18 3.95
C LEU A 16 -7.88 -39.30 2.96
N VAL A 17 -8.37 -39.16 1.73
CA VAL A 17 -7.98 -40.03 0.62
C VAL A 17 -6.58 -39.60 0.19
N PHE A 18 -5.57 -40.39 0.56
CA PHE A 18 -4.27 -40.32 -0.10
C PHE A 18 -4.49 -40.78 -1.54
N ALA A 19 -4.44 -39.85 -2.48
CA ALA A 19 -4.57 -40.16 -3.90
C ALA A 19 -3.23 -40.69 -4.41
N ASP A 20 -2.91 -41.93 -4.05
CA ASP A 20 -1.86 -42.67 -4.74
C ASP A 20 -2.36 -42.90 -6.17
N THR A 21 -1.65 -42.33 -7.14
CA THR A 21 -2.03 -42.39 -8.55
C THR A 21 -0.99 -43.20 -9.30
N THR A 22 -1.47 -44.11 -10.15
CA THR A 22 -0.60 -44.87 -11.04
C THR A 22 -0.50 -44.11 -12.36
N ALA A 23 0.73 -43.74 -12.73
CA ALA A 23 1.02 -43.15 -14.03
C ALA A 23 1.73 -44.19 -14.90
N PHE A 24 1.28 -44.36 -16.13
CA PHE A 24 1.89 -45.27 -17.09
C PHE A 24 2.84 -44.50 -18.00
N LYS A 25 4.07 -44.99 -18.13
CA LYS A 25 5.03 -44.51 -19.12
C LYS A 25 4.86 -45.31 -20.41
N CYS A 26 4.56 -44.61 -21.49
CA CYS A 26 4.32 -45.12 -22.84
C CYS A 26 5.45 -44.70 -23.78
N GLN A 27 5.83 -45.57 -24.71
CA GLN A 27 6.63 -45.18 -25.88
C GLN A 27 5.75 -45.20 -27.12
N GLU A 28 5.45 -44.01 -27.66
CA GLU A 28 4.68 -43.83 -28.89
C GLU A 28 5.53 -43.03 -29.89
N ASN A 29 5.73 -43.55 -31.10
CA ASN A 29 6.47 -42.89 -32.18
C ASN A 29 7.88 -42.39 -31.76
N GLY A 30 8.60 -43.15 -30.95
CA GLY A 30 9.93 -42.80 -30.44
C GLY A 30 9.95 -41.73 -29.35
N LYS A 31 8.79 -41.29 -28.84
CA LYS A 31 8.65 -40.31 -27.75
C LYS A 31 8.10 -40.99 -26.49
N THR A 32 8.59 -40.55 -25.33
CA THR A 32 8.08 -40.98 -24.03
C THR A 32 6.90 -40.10 -23.63
N VAL A 33 5.73 -40.70 -23.43
CA VAL A 33 4.50 -40.02 -22.99
C VAL A 33 4.05 -40.63 -21.66
N PHE A 34 3.64 -39.81 -20.70
CA PHE A 34 3.09 -40.26 -19.42
C PHE A 34 1.58 -40.08 -19.44
N SER A 35 0.85 -41.15 -19.10
CA SER A 35 -0.62 -41.18 -19.11
C SER A 35 -1.14 -41.71 -17.78
N GLN A 36 -2.33 -41.28 -17.35
CA GLN A 36 -3.01 -41.86 -16.19
C GLN A 36 -3.71 -43.18 -16.53
N HIS A 37 -3.69 -43.60 -17.80
CA HIS A 37 -4.34 -44.80 -18.31
C HIS A 37 -3.30 -45.66 -19.06
N PRO A 38 -3.44 -47.00 -19.09
CA PRO A 38 -2.53 -47.87 -19.85
C PRO A 38 -2.43 -47.46 -21.34
N CYS A 39 -1.27 -47.68 -21.94
CA CYS A 39 -1.02 -47.29 -23.34
C CYS A 39 -1.90 -48.13 -24.29
N LYS A 40 -2.51 -47.50 -25.30
CA LYS A 40 -3.40 -48.20 -26.25
C LYS A 40 -2.66 -49.21 -27.15
N SER A 41 -1.37 -49.00 -27.39
CA SER A 41 -0.52 -49.91 -28.15
C SER A 41 0.94 -49.78 -27.68
N GLY A 42 1.54 -50.88 -27.23
CA GLY A 42 2.94 -50.95 -26.79
C GLY A 42 3.11 -51.32 -25.31
N THR A 43 4.37 -51.48 -24.90
CA THR A 43 4.75 -51.88 -23.54
C THR A 43 4.49 -50.73 -22.56
N SER A 44 3.55 -50.94 -21.64
CA SER A 44 3.23 -49.97 -20.57
C SER A 44 4.02 -50.31 -19.31
N THR A 45 4.81 -49.37 -18.78
CA THR A 45 5.39 -49.51 -17.44
C THR A 45 4.61 -48.64 -16.46
N ALA A 46 3.92 -49.27 -15.52
CA ALA A 46 3.24 -48.58 -14.42
C ALA A 46 4.28 -47.98 -13.47
N ILE A 47 4.09 -46.70 -13.14
CA ILE A 47 4.86 -45.95 -12.15
C ILE A 47 3.89 -45.65 -11.02
N ASP A 48 4.20 -46.21 -9.86
CA ASP A 48 3.47 -45.93 -8.63
C ASP A 48 3.94 -44.59 -8.06
N ILE A 49 3.10 -43.57 -8.12
CA ILE A 49 3.40 -42.25 -7.55
C ILE A 49 2.85 -42.25 -6.14
N LYS A 50 3.75 -42.48 -5.18
CA LYS A 50 3.42 -42.38 -3.76
C LYS A 50 3.49 -40.93 -3.30
N THR A 51 2.36 -40.39 -2.87
CA THR A 51 2.37 -39.11 -2.16
C THR A 51 2.82 -39.34 -0.72
N VAL A 52 4.05 -38.94 -0.39
CA VAL A 52 4.54 -39.03 0.98
C VAL A 52 3.91 -37.91 1.80
N ALA A 53 3.10 -38.28 2.78
CA ALA A 53 2.59 -37.34 3.77
C ALA A 53 3.76 -36.80 4.63
N PRO A 54 3.83 -35.49 4.88
CA PRO A 54 4.90 -34.94 5.71
C PRO A 54 4.81 -35.47 7.13
N SER A 55 5.95 -35.78 7.72
CA SER A 55 6.03 -36.29 9.09
C SER A 55 5.59 -35.24 10.12
N ALA A 56 5.23 -35.66 11.32
CA ALA A 56 4.86 -34.74 12.40
C ALA A 56 5.99 -33.73 12.72
N ASP A 57 7.25 -34.17 12.63
CA ASP A 57 8.42 -33.32 12.85
C ASP A 57 8.60 -32.28 11.74
N GLU A 58 8.37 -32.68 10.48
CA GLU A 58 8.39 -31.77 9.33
C GLU A 58 7.30 -30.70 9.44
N GLN A 59 6.10 -31.10 9.86
CA GLN A 59 4.99 -30.17 10.10
C GLN A 59 5.31 -29.20 11.26
N LEU A 60 5.90 -29.69 12.35
CA LEU A 60 6.29 -28.85 13.48
C LEU A 60 7.41 -27.87 13.10
N ALA A 61 8.40 -28.31 12.33
CA ALA A 61 9.46 -27.46 11.81
C ALA A 61 8.90 -26.37 10.89
N ALA A 62 7.99 -26.73 9.98
CA ALA A 62 7.32 -25.78 9.10
C ALA A 62 6.51 -24.72 9.88
N GLN A 63 5.77 -25.13 10.91
CA GLN A 63 5.03 -24.20 11.76
C GLN A 63 5.95 -23.24 12.52
N LYS A 64 7.07 -23.72 13.06
CA LYS A 64 8.07 -22.88 13.73
C LYS A 64 8.68 -21.86 12.76
N ALA A 65 9.08 -22.31 11.57
CA ALA A 65 9.61 -21.43 10.53
C ALA A 65 8.57 -20.39 10.09
N HIS A 66 7.31 -20.78 9.93
CA HIS A 66 6.22 -19.86 9.61
C HIS A 66 6.05 -18.79 10.69
N LYS A 67 5.98 -19.18 11.98
CA LYS A 67 5.86 -18.23 13.10
C LYS A 67 7.02 -17.23 13.14
N GLN A 68 8.25 -17.69 12.88
CA GLN A 68 9.42 -16.82 12.81
C GLN A 68 9.33 -15.82 11.65
N ARG A 69 8.91 -16.28 10.46
CA ARG A 69 8.71 -15.39 9.29
C ARG A 69 7.65 -14.33 9.56
N VAL A 70 6.49 -14.73 10.08
CA VAL A 70 5.40 -13.79 10.42
C VAL A 70 5.88 -12.76 11.45
N SER A 71 6.61 -13.20 12.47
CA SER A 71 7.20 -12.27 13.46
C SER A 71 8.18 -11.28 12.83
N ALA A 72 9.04 -11.74 11.92
CA ALA A 72 9.99 -10.89 11.22
C ALA A 72 9.28 -9.88 10.30
N ILE A 73 8.27 -10.32 9.55
CA ILE A 73 7.46 -9.45 8.69
C ILE A 73 6.76 -8.38 9.52
N GLY A 74 6.10 -8.76 10.63
CA GLY A 74 5.42 -7.80 11.50
C GLY A 74 6.36 -6.77 12.13
N LYS A 75 7.64 -7.10 12.34
CA LYS A 75 8.66 -6.11 12.75
C LYS A 75 8.98 -5.13 11.62
N LEU A 76 9.11 -5.61 10.39
CA LEU A 76 9.40 -4.77 9.22
C LEU A 76 8.24 -3.83 8.90
N GLU A 77 7.00 -4.32 9.00
CA GLU A 77 5.79 -3.50 8.83
C GLU A 77 5.75 -2.36 9.84
N LYS A 78 5.99 -2.63 11.13
CA LYS A 78 6.08 -1.59 12.17
C LYS A 78 7.21 -0.59 11.95
N ILE A 79 8.31 -0.99 11.31
CA ILE A 79 9.38 -0.05 10.93
C ILE A 79 8.88 0.86 9.81
N ARG A 80 8.30 0.29 8.75
CA ARG A 80 7.73 1.04 7.63
C ARG A 80 6.67 2.04 8.08
N GLU A 81 5.69 1.60 8.86
CA GLU A 81 4.63 2.48 9.39
C GLU A 81 5.19 3.67 10.17
N ARG A 82 6.22 3.46 10.99
CA ARG A 82 6.86 4.55 11.75
C ARG A 82 7.61 5.51 10.86
N ASP A 83 8.28 5.01 9.82
CA ASP A 83 9.03 5.86 8.91
C ASP A 83 8.09 6.62 7.97
N ASP A 84 7.05 5.99 7.46
CA ASP A 84 5.97 6.62 6.70
C ASP A 84 5.30 7.73 7.52
N ALA A 85 4.97 7.47 8.79
CA ALA A 85 4.40 8.48 9.67
C ALA A 85 5.33 9.67 9.92
N LYS A 86 6.65 9.43 10.03
CA LYS A 86 7.65 10.52 10.13
C LYS A 86 7.71 11.32 8.83
N HIS A 87 7.78 10.66 7.68
CA HIS A 87 7.82 11.31 6.38
C HIS A 87 6.57 12.15 6.14
N GLU A 88 5.39 11.62 6.45
CA GLU A 88 4.14 12.36 6.36
C GLU A 88 4.12 13.56 7.31
N ALA A 89 4.58 13.40 8.55
CA ALA A 89 4.67 14.51 9.50
C ALA A 89 5.62 15.62 9.01
N ILE A 90 6.77 15.27 8.43
CA ILE A 90 7.72 16.22 7.85
C ILE A 90 7.10 16.92 6.64
N SER A 91 6.49 16.16 5.72
CA SER A 91 5.83 16.68 4.53
C SER A 91 4.71 17.65 4.90
N ARG A 92 3.84 17.27 5.85
CA ARG A 92 2.75 18.11 6.36
C ARG A 92 3.28 19.40 6.99
N ARG A 93 4.36 19.33 7.78
CA ARG A 93 4.99 20.53 8.38
C ARG A 93 5.53 21.47 7.31
N ALA A 94 6.22 20.93 6.29
CA ALA A 94 6.72 21.71 5.17
C ALA A 94 5.59 22.36 4.37
N ALA A 95 4.54 21.60 4.04
CA ALA A 95 3.36 22.10 3.34
C ALA A 95 2.66 23.22 4.13
N ASN A 96 2.49 23.05 5.45
CA ASN A 96 1.90 24.08 6.31
C ASN A 96 2.75 25.34 6.37
N LYS A 97 4.09 25.20 6.46
CA LYS A 97 5.01 26.35 6.45
C LYS A 97 4.93 27.10 5.12
N ALA A 98 4.93 26.39 4.00
CA ALA A 98 4.80 26.98 2.67
C ALA A 98 3.44 27.69 2.49
N ALA A 99 2.34 27.04 2.90
CA ALA A 99 1.01 27.63 2.85
C ALA A 99 0.89 28.90 3.71
N ALA A 100 1.46 28.89 4.93
CA ALA A 100 1.47 30.06 5.79
C ALA A 100 2.31 31.19 5.20
N ALA A 101 3.46 30.88 4.59
CA ALA A 101 4.31 31.87 3.94
C ALA A 101 3.59 32.49 2.73
N ARG A 102 2.96 31.69 1.86
CA ARG A 102 2.13 32.16 0.74
C ARG A 102 1.02 33.11 1.19
N LYS A 103 0.25 32.73 2.22
CA LYS A 103 -0.80 33.59 2.79
C LYS A 103 -0.26 34.94 3.28
N ARG A 104 0.92 34.97 3.91
CA ARG A 104 1.57 36.21 4.34
C ARG A 104 1.96 37.08 3.16
N CYS A 105 2.54 36.48 2.11
CA CYS A 105 2.87 37.20 0.88
C CYS A 105 1.62 37.77 0.21
N GLU A 106 0.57 36.97 0.02
CA GLU A 106 -0.72 37.40 -0.54
C GLU A 106 -1.32 38.58 0.23
N ALA A 107 -1.27 38.55 1.56
CA ALA A 107 -1.74 39.65 2.40
C ALA A 107 -0.95 40.95 2.15
N GLN A 108 0.38 40.90 2.00
CA GLN A 108 1.19 42.09 1.72
C GLN A 108 1.00 42.60 0.28
N GLN A 109 0.80 41.69 -0.68
CA GLN A 109 0.45 42.05 -2.05
C GLN A 109 -0.89 42.78 -2.10
N LEU A 110 -1.87 42.35 -1.31
CA LEU A 110 -3.16 43.04 -1.18
C LEU A 110 -3.00 44.44 -0.57
N GLN A 111 -2.19 44.59 0.47
CA GLN A 111 -1.86 45.91 1.05
C GLN A 111 -1.21 46.85 0.03
N THR A 112 -0.34 46.31 -0.82
CA THR A 112 0.29 47.09 -1.90
C THR A 112 -0.74 47.54 -2.94
N LYS A 113 -1.69 46.67 -3.31
CA LYS A 113 -2.80 47.02 -4.21
C LYS A 113 -3.64 48.14 -3.62
N TRP A 114 -4.05 48.04 -2.36
CA TRP A 114 -4.80 49.09 -1.68
C TRP A 114 -4.02 50.40 -1.56
N ALA A 115 -2.74 50.36 -1.22
CA ALA A 115 -1.93 51.58 -1.18
C ALA A 115 -1.79 52.25 -2.56
N LYS A 116 -1.78 51.46 -3.64
CA LYS A 116 -1.77 51.97 -5.02
C LYS A 116 -3.11 52.62 -5.39
N GLU A 117 -4.22 52.04 -4.97
CA GLU A 117 -5.56 52.60 -5.15
C GLU A 117 -5.72 53.90 -4.34
N ASP A 118 -5.28 53.91 -3.09
CA ASP A 118 -5.26 55.12 -2.24
C ASP A 118 -4.49 56.25 -2.91
N LEU A 119 -3.30 55.97 -3.46
CA LEU A 119 -2.49 56.97 -4.18
C LEU A 119 -3.25 57.56 -5.37
N LYS A 120 -3.93 56.73 -6.17
CA LYS A 120 -4.74 57.18 -7.31
C LYS A 120 -5.91 58.08 -6.90
N ASN A 121 -6.48 57.83 -5.72
CA ASN A 121 -7.65 58.55 -5.22
C ASN A 121 -7.28 59.77 -4.34
N THR A 122 -5.99 60.01 -4.10
CA THR A 122 -5.52 61.06 -3.20
C THR A 122 -5.44 62.43 -3.90
N GLN A 123 -5.90 63.49 -3.23
CA GLN A 123 -5.75 64.86 -3.71
C GLN A 123 -4.29 65.33 -3.67
N PRO A 124 -3.87 66.33 -4.48
CA PRO A 124 -2.46 66.74 -4.62
C PRO A 124 -1.75 67.05 -3.29
N LYS A 125 -2.46 67.65 -2.32
CA LYS A 125 -1.90 67.99 -0.99
C LYS A 125 -1.47 66.76 -0.17
N GLY A 126 -2.02 65.57 -0.46
CA GLY A 126 -1.74 64.32 0.24
C GLY A 126 -0.84 63.34 -0.53
N GLU A 127 -0.47 63.66 -1.77
CA GLU A 127 0.14 62.71 -2.71
C GLU A 127 1.46 62.15 -2.19
N MET A 128 2.36 63.00 -1.69
CA MET A 128 3.66 62.58 -1.13
C MET A 128 3.50 61.55 0.01
N LYS A 129 2.49 61.74 0.88
CA LYS A 129 2.21 60.81 1.98
C LYS A 129 1.68 59.48 1.44
N ALA A 130 0.82 59.52 0.43
CA ALA A 130 0.30 58.31 -0.23
C ALA A 130 1.40 57.56 -1.00
N GLN A 131 2.32 58.26 -1.68
CA GLN A 131 3.48 57.67 -2.33
C GLN A 131 4.40 56.98 -1.32
N GLN A 132 4.69 57.62 -0.18
CA GLN A 132 5.48 57.02 0.88
C GLN A 132 4.81 55.77 1.48
N LYS A 133 3.47 55.76 1.60
CA LYS A 133 2.69 54.59 2.04
C LYS A 133 2.82 53.44 1.04
N LEU A 134 2.67 53.73 -0.26
CA LEU A 134 2.85 52.75 -1.33
C LEU A 134 4.26 52.16 -1.31
N LYS A 135 5.29 53.00 -1.24
CA LYS A 135 6.69 52.56 -1.19
C LYS A 135 6.94 51.61 -0.01
N ARG A 136 6.48 51.97 1.19
CA ARG A 136 6.61 51.11 2.39
C ARG A 136 5.83 49.79 2.26
N ALA A 137 4.67 49.81 1.61
CA ALA A 137 3.89 48.59 1.36
C ALA A 137 4.63 47.66 0.38
N GLN A 138 5.22 48.22 -0.68
CA GLN A 138 6.03 47.48 -1.65
C GLN A 138 7.27 46.87 -1.00
N GLU A 139 8.05 47.66 -0.26
CA GLU A 139 9.24 47.17 0.44
C GLU A 139 8.92 46.01 1.40
N ARG A 140 7.79 46.09 2.11
CA ARG A 140 7.32 45.00 2.98
C ARG A 140 6.89 43.77 2.19
N ALA A 141 6.16 43.96 1.09
CA ALA A 141 5.74 42.86 0.23
C ALA A 141 6.96 42.15 -0.38
N ASP A 142 7.92 42.90 -0.90
CA ASP A 142 9.15 42.37 -1.48
C ASP A 142 9.94 41.57 -0.45
N PHE A 143 10.07 42.07 0.78
CA PHE A 143 10.75 41.34 1.85
C PHE A 143 10.03 40.04 2.23
N VAL A 144 8.71 40.08 2.43
CA VAL A 144 7.93 38.91 2.87
C VAL A 144 7.78 37.86 1.77
N CYS A 145 7.67 38.28 0.51
CA CYS A 145 7.49 37.40 -0.64
C CYS A 145 8.80 36.84 -1.21
N LYS A 146 9.97 37.33 -0.77
CA LYS A 146 11.26 36.83 -1.26
C LYS A 146 11.55 35.39 -0.82
N ASP A 147 11.00 34.99 0.32
CA ASP A 147 11.26 33.70 0.96
C ASP A 147 10.13 32.67 0.77
N THR A 148 9.14 32.97 -0.09
CA THR A 148 7.98 32.10 -0.42
C THR A 148 8.13 31.38 -1.74
#